data_AF-A0A920G2L0-F1
#
_entry.id   AF-A0A920G2L0-F1
#
_cell.length_a   1.000
_cell.length_b   1.000
_cell.length_c   1.000
_cell.angle_alpha   90.00
_cell.angle_beta   90.00
_cell.angle_gamma   90.00
#
_symmetry.space_group_name_H-M   'P 1'
#
loop_
_entity.id
_entity.type
_entity.pdbx_description
1 polymer ?
#
loop_
_entity_poly.entity_id
_entity_poly.type
_entity_poly.pdbx_seq_one_letter_code
_entity_poly.pdbx_strand_id
1 'polypeptide(L)'
;MLAEVLDGQRLSDAVDVIACGVGPGSFTGLRVAVSVAQGLAWSQNLPVHGFCTLTAQVHAAAASGLLRDGAMVLTTIDAQINQLYARWGRWIGGRFLPEGDVVVSAPEALPLPDTLEPLVLLGSGAHYSSSCPHLFATWLRYLMR
;
A
#
# COMPACT_ATOMS: atom_id res chain seq x y z
N MET A 1 -0.97 5.29 22.46
CA MET A 1 -1.34 4.35 21.37
C MET A 1 -1.37 2.89 21.82
N LEU A 2 -0.24 2.17 21.93
CA LEU A 2 -0.31 0.72 22.27
C LEU A 2 -0.94 0.43 23.63
N ALA A 3 -0.54 1.16 24.68
CA ALA A 3 -1.13 1.00 26.00
C ALA A 3 -2.64 1.29 26.04
N GLU A 4 -3.11 2.24 25.22
CA GLU A 4 -4.53 2.58 25.09
C GLU A 4 -5.30 1.47 24.39
N VAL A 5 -4.74 0.90 23.32
CA VAL A 5 -5.36 -0.23 22.58
C VAL A 5 -5.43 -1.49 23.42
N LEU A 6 -4.44 -1.73 24.27
CA LEU A 6 -4.39 -2.90 25.14
C LEU A 6 -5.30 -2.78 26.37
N ASP A 7 -5.74 -1.58 26.74
CA ASP A 7 -6.65 -1.33 27.88
C ASP A 7 -6.23 -2.07 29.17
N GLY A 8 -4.93 -1.99 29.49
CA GLY A 8 -4.35 -2.64 30.67
C GLY A 8 -4.07 -4.14 30.56
N GLN A 9 -4.45 -4.79 29.45
CA GLN A 9 -4.12 -6.19 29.19
C GLN A 9 -2.64 -6.37 28.83
N ARG A 10 -2.10 -7.57 29.12
CA ARG A 10 -0.78 -7.96 28.62
C ARG A 10 -0.89 -8.26 27.13
N LEU A 11 0.15 -7.90 26.37
CA LEU A 11 0.17 -8.10 24.92
C LEU A 11 -0.07 -9.56 24.52
N SER A 12 0.50 -10.52 25.25
CA SER A 12 0.34 -11.96 24.97
C SER A 12 -1.08 -12.48 25.18
N ASP A 13 -1.87 -11.77 25.98
CA ASP A 13 -3.22 -12.19 26.36
C ASP A 13 -4.25 -11.55 25.41
N ALA A 14 -3.87 -10.47 24.73
CA ALA A 14 -4.72 -9.68 23.85
C ALA A 14 -4.62 -10.09 22.37
N VAL A 15 -3.47 -10.61 21.92
CA VAL A 15 -3.23 -10.95 20.50
C VAL A 15 -2.39 -12.21 20.34
N ASP A 16 -2.66 -12.95 19.27
CA ASP A 16 -1.89 -14.14 18.88
C ASP A 16 -0.75 -13.82 17.89
N VAL A 17 -0.75 -12.64 17.26
CA VAL A 17 0.19 -12.28 16.20
C VAL A 17 0.38 -10.75 16.13
N ILE A 18 1.58 -10.32 15.76
CA ILE A 18 1.88 -8.92 15.45
C ILE A 18 2.02 -8.74 13.94
N ALA A 19 1.13 -7.95 13.33
CA ALA A 19 1.26 -7.56 11.94
C ALA A 19 2.09 -6.27 11.80
N CYS A 20 3.06 -6.24 10.89
CA CYS A 20 3.94 -5.08 10.69
C CYS A 20 4.07 -4.74 9.21
N GLY A 21 3.91 -3.46 8.86
CA GLY A 21 4.16 -2.97 7.51
C GLY A 21 5.67 -2.99 7.23
N VAL A 22 6.11 -3.81 6.28
CA VAL A 22 7.54 -3.97 5.93
C VAL A 22 7.96 -3.14 4.72
N GLY A 23 7.05 -2.29 4.22
CA GLY A 23 7.31 -1.36 3.14
C GLY A 23 6.59 -1.69 1.84
N PRO A 24 6.83 -0.89 0.80
CA PRO A 24 7.73 0.27 0.78
C PRO A 24 7.20 1.48 1.58
N GLY A 25 8.05 2.50 1.80
CA GLY A 25 7.71 3.69 2.60
C GLY A 25 8.94 4.43 3.14
N SER A 26 8.74 5.26 4.17
CA SER A 26 9.83 6.01 4.81
C SER A 26 10.87 5.07 5.43
N PHE A 27 12.14 5.24 5.07
CA PHE A 27 13.24 4.42 5.56
C PHE A 27 13.39 4.44 7.08
N THR A 28 13.26 5.62 7.70
CA THR A 28 13.31 5.76 9.16
C THR A 28 12.08 5.15 9.80
N GLY A 29 10.89 5.45 9.27
CA GLY A 29 9.62 4.94 9.82
C GLY A 29 9.52 3.42 9.80
N LEU A 30 9.94 2.79 8.69
CA LEU A 30 9.94 1.33 8.55
C LEU A 30 10.88 0.67 9.55
N ARG A 31 12.10 1.20 9.73
CA ARG A 31 13.04 0.61 10.69
C ARG A 31 12.55 0.76 12.13
N VAL A 32 11.97 1.89 12.50
CA VAL A 32 11.33 2.05 13.82
C VAL A 32 10.19 1.05 14.00
N ALA A 33 9.27 0.96 13.04
CA ALA A 33 8.12 0.05 13.13
C ALA A 33 8.54 -1.42 13.25
N VAL A 34 9.49 -1.85 12.41
CA VAL A 34 10.01 -3.24 12.44
C VAL A 34 10.75 -3.53 13.74
N SER A 35 11.61 -2.61 14.21
CA SER A 35 12.32 -2.81 15.49
C SER A 35 11.37 -2.90 16.68
N VAL A 36 10.32 -2.07 16.72
CA VAL A 36 9.28 -2.15 17.76
C VAL A 36 8.53 -3.49 17.67
N ALA A 37 8.07 -3.88 16.48
CA ALA A 37 7.37 -5.14 16.28
C ALA A 37 8.23 -6.35 16.70
N GLN A 38 9.51 -6.37 16.33
CA GLN A 38 10.46 -7.41 16.72
C GLN A 38 10.69 -7.45 18.23
N GLY A 39 10.91 -6.31 18.89
CA GLY A 39 11.12 -6.27 20.34
C GLY A 39 9.91 -6.76 21.13
N LEU A 40 8.71 -6.36 20.71
CA LEU A 40 7.46 -6.82 21.33
C LEU A 40 7.22 -8.32 21.09
N ALA A 41 7.41 -8.78 19.85
CA ALA A 41 7.23 -10.18 19.50
C ALA A 41 8.21 -11.09 20.22
N TRP A 42 9.48 -10.71 20.28
CA TRP A 42 10.52 -11.48 20.93
C TRP A 42 10.31 -11.63 22.43
N SER A 43 9.92 -10.55 23.11
CA SER A 43 9.68 -10.58 24.56
C SER A 43 8.47 -11.43 24.98
N GLN A 44 7.49 -11.59 24.07
CA GLN A 44 6.24 -12.28 24.34
C GLN A 44 6.11 -13.62 23.59
N ASN A 45 7.16 -14.06 22.88
CA ASN A 45 7.17 -15.24 22.02
C ASN A 45 6.00 -15.29 21.02
N LEU A 46 5.70 -14.13 20.41
CA LEU A 46 4.63 -13.99 19.41
C LEU A 46 5.20 -14.05 17.99
N PRO A 47 4.47 -14.64 17.03
CA PRO A 47 4.82 -14.55 15.62
C PRO A 47 4.64 -13.12 15.07
N VAL A 48 5.46 -12.76 14.07
CA VAL A 48 5.34 -11.51 13.32
C VAL A 48 4.94 -11.80 11.88
N HIS A 49 3.91 -11.13 11.38
CA HIS A 49 3.51 -11.17 9.99
C HIS A 49 3.80 -9.84 9.29
N GLY A 50 4.76 -9.85 8.37
CA GLY A 50 5.08 -8.70 7.53
C GLY A 50 4.07 -8.51 6.41
N PHE A 51 3.60 -7.29 6.16
CA PHE A 51 2.74 -6.98 5.02
C PHE A 51 3.25 -5.81 4.17
N CYS A 52 2.91 -5.84 2.88
CA CYS A 52 3.29 -4.79 1.94
C CYS A 52 2.37 -3.56 2.09
N THR A 53 2.98 -2.37 2.27
CA THR A 53 2.26 -1.10 2.42
C THR A 53 1.35 -0.80 1.24
N LEU A 54 1.83 -1.03 0.02
CA LEU A 54 1.05 -0.78 -1.20
C LEU A 54 -0.19 -1.67 -1.28
N THR A 55 -0.08 -2.93 -0.85
CA THR A 55 -1.23 -3.86 -0.78
C THR A 55 -2.20 -3.44 0.32
N ALA A 56 -1.71 -3.07 1.50
CA ALA A 56 -2.55 -2.55 2.59
C ALA A 56 -3.33 -1.29 2.16
N GLN A 57 -2.72 -0.40 1.38
CA GLN A 57 -3.37 0.77 0.81
C GLN A 57 -4.54 0.41 -0.12
N VAL A 58 -4.41 -0.64 -0.94
CA VAL A 58 -5.51 -1.12 -1.79
C VAL A 58 -6.67 -1.66 -0.94
N HIS A 59 -6.37 -2.47 0.09
CA HIS A 59 -7.39 -2.98 1.00
C HIS A 59 -8.11 -1.87 1.76
N ALA A 60 -7.40 -0.82 2.19
CA ALA A 60 -8.01 0.34 2.81
C ALA A 60 -8.97 1.09 1.85
N ALA A 61 -8.57 1.25 0.59
CA ALA A 61 -9.44 1.84 -0.44
C ALA A 61 -10.67 0.98 -0.77
N ALA A 62 -10.52 -0.35 -0.77
CA ALA A 62 -11.66 -1.26 -0.91
C ALA A 62 -12.63 -1.12 0.27
N ALA A 63 -12.11 -1.08 1.50
CA ALA A 63 -12.92 -0.94 2.72
C ALA A 63 -13.69 0.39 2.78
N SER A 64 -13.18 1.45 2.14
CA SER A 64 -13.89 2.73 2.01
C SER A 64 -14.86 2.80 0.82
N GLY A 65 -15.02 1.72 0.06
CA GLY A 65 -15.95 1.64 -1.07
C GLY A 65 -15.43 2.27 -2.37
N LEU A 66 -14.14 2.60 -2.46
CA LEU A 66 -13.55 3.19 -3.66
C LEU A 66 -13.32 2.17 -4.79
N LEU A 67 -13.27 0.88 -4.46
CA LEU A 67 -12.96 -0.19 -5.41
C LEU A 67 -14.19 -1.06 -5.68
N ARG A 68 -14.48 -1.27 -6.97
CA ARG A 68 -15.47 -2.24 -7.45
C ARG A 68 -14.77 -3.54 -7.81
N ASP A 69 -15.53 -4.63 -7.82
CA ASP A 69 -15.01 -5.91 -8.33
C ASP A 69 -14.55 -5.76 -9.79
N GLY A 70 -13.38 -6.31 -10.10
CA GLY A 70 -12.70 -6.17 -11.39
C GLY A 70 -11.89 -4.88 -11.58
N ALA A 71 -11.89 -3.95 -10.62
CA ALA A 71 -11.18 -2.68 -10.77
C ALA A 71 -9.66 -2.88 -10.96
N MET A 72 -9.10 -2.26 -11.99
CA MET A 72 -7.65 -2.10 -12.13
C MET A 72 -7.16 -1.03 -11.14
N VAL A 73 -6.08 -1.32 -10.42
CA VAL A 73 -5.56 -0.44 -9.38
C VAL A 73 -4.06 -0.23 -9.59
N LEU A 74 -3.66 1.03 -9.62
CA LEU A 74 -2.26 1.44 -9.52
C LEU A 74 -2.06 2.09 -8.15
N THR A 75 -1.42 1.38 -7.24
CA THR A 75 -1.14 1.86 -5.89
C THR A 75 0.29 2.40 -5.84
N THR A 76 0.46 3.62 -5.33
CA THR A 76 1.72 4.36 -5.39
C THR A 76 2.07 5.02 -4.06
N ILE A 77 3.36 5.17 -3.78
CA ILE A 77 3.91 5.95 -2.67
C ILE A 77 5.08 6.77 -3.21
N ASP A 78 5.08 8.07 -2.95
CA ASP A 78 6.20 8.95 -3.26
C ASP A 78 7.47 8.55 -2.46
N ALA A 79 8.57 8.28 -3.17
CA ALA A 79 9.85 7.88 -2.59
C ALA A 79 10.73 9.06 -2.16
N GLN A 80 10.28 10.32 -2.34
CA GLN A 80 10.97 11.56 -1.95
C GLN A 80 12.29 11.84 -2.70
N ILE A 81 12.53 11.14 -3.81
CA ILE A 81 13.74 11.26 -4.64
C ILE A 81 13.39 11.38 -6.13
N ASN A 82 12.26 12.02 -6.45
CA ASN A 82 11.67 12.05 -7.81
C ASN A 82 11.39 10.66 -8.39
N GLN A 83 11.07 9.72 -7.51
CA GLN A 83 10.66 8.37 -7.86
C GLN A 83 9.44 8.00 -7.03
N LEU A 84 8.71 7.00 -7.47
CA LEU A 84 7.62 6.40 -6.71
C LEU A 84 7.84 4.90 -6.56
N TYR A 85 7.43 4.40 -5.41
CA TYR A 85 7.10 2.99 -5.26
C TYR A 85 5.75 2.75 -5.90
N ALA A 86 5.63 1.72 -6.71
CA ALA A 86 4.38 1.40 -7.38
C ALA A 86 4.12 -0.09 -7.39
N ARG A 87 2.83 -0.43 -7.42
CA ARG A 87 2.37 -1.78 -7.73
C ARG A 87 1.03 -1.69 -8.44
N TRP A 88 0.84 -2.56 -9.41
CA TRP A 88 -0.37 -2.67 -10.21
C TRP A 88 -1.02 -4.03 -10.00
N GLY A 89 -2.33 -4.09 -10.23
CA GLY A 89 -3.10 -5.32 -10.13
C GLY A 89 -4.59 -5.07 -10.11
N ARG A 90 -5.36 -6.13 -9.89
CA ARG A 90 -6.82 -6.09 -9.89
C ARG A 90 -7.42 -6.37 -8.53
N TRP A 91 -8.51 -5.68 -8.23
CA TRP A 91 -9.37 -6.03 -7.10
C TRP A 91 -10.44 -7.03 -7.56
N ILE A 92 -10.36 -8.28 -7.09
CA ILE A 92 -11.29 -9.35 -7.49
C ILE A 92 -11.67 -10.18 -6.26
N GLY A 93 -12.96 -10.42 -6.06
CA GLY A 93 -13.46 -11.33 -5.02
C GLY A 93 -13.03 -10.93 -3.62
N GLY A 94 -12.93 -9.63 -3.34
CA GLY A 94 -12.50 -9.11 -2.04
C GLY A 94 -10.98 -9.17 -1.79
N ARG A 95 -10.17 -9.38 -2.84
CA ARG A 95 -8.71 -9.50 -2.73
C ARG A 95 -8.01 -8.67 -3.79
N PHE A 96 -6.83 -8.18 -3.45
CA PHE A 96 -5.93 -7.58 -4.43
C PHE A 96 -5.03 -8.67 -5.05
N LEU A 97 -5.14 -8.83 -6.36
CA LEU A 97 -4.32 -9.72 -7.17
C LEU A 97 -3.29 -8.88 -7.93
N PRO A 98 -2.05 -8.78 -7.43
CA PRO A 98 -1.01 -7.99 -8.08
C PRO A 98 -0.58 -8.62 -9.41
N GLU A 99 -0.44 -7.81 -10.45
CA GLU A 99 0.04 -8.22 -11.78
C GLU A 99 1.57 -8.05 -11.90
N GLY A 100 2.30 -8.26 -10.80
CA GLY A 100 3.75 -8.15 -10.75
C GLY A 100 4.29 -7.74 -9.38
N ASP A 101 5.59 -7.48 -9.36
CA ASP A 101 6.29 -7.05 -8.16
C ASP A 101 6.12 -5.56 -7.88
N VAL A 102 6.54 -5.16 -6.68
CA VAL A 102 6.69 -3.74 -6.35
C VAL A 102 7.88 -3.20 -7.15
N VAL A 103 7.67 -2.06 -7.80
CA VAL A 103 8.72 -1.37 -8.55
C VAL A 103 9.04 -0.03 -7.90
N VAL A 104 10.27 0.44 -8.10
CA VAL A 104 10.67 1.82 -7.85
C VAL A 104 11.01 2.41 -9.21
N SER A 105 10.36 3.50 -9.59
CA SER A 105 10.62 4.14 -10.89
C SER A 105 10.41 5.64 -10.82
N ALA A 106 11.06 6.36 -11.75
CA ALA A 106 10.66 7.71 -12.08
C ALA A 106 9.23 7.69 -12.67
N PRO A 107 8.43 8.74 -12.48
CA PRO A 107 7.06 8.81 -13.02
C PRO A 107 6.97 8.48 -14.51
N GLU A 108 7.84 9.08 -15.32
CA GLU A 108 7.88 8.92 -16.78
C GLU A 108 8.32 7.53 -17.25
N ALA A 109 8.98 6.76 -16.39
CA ALA A 109 9.50 5.43 -16.68
C ALA A 109 8.72 4.33 -15.93
N LEU A 110 7.52 4.63 -15.45
CA LEU A 110 6.69 3.65 -14.76
C LEU A 110 6.34 2.51 -15.73
N PRO A 111 6.59 1.23 -15.39
CA PRO A 111 6.34 0.10 -16.27
C PRO A 111 4.83 -0.17 -16.32
N LEU A 112 4.15 0.59 -17.17
CA LEU A 112 2.73 0.47 -17.44
C LEU A 112 2.49 -0.47 -18.61
N PRO A 113 1.35 -1.19 -18.65
CA PRO A 113 0.96 -1.96 -19.82
C PRO A 113 0.75 -1.03 -21.03
N ASP A 114 1.02 -1.54 -22.25
CA ASP A 114 0.88 -0.78 -23.50
C ASP A 114 -0.53 -0.21 -23.71
N THR A 115 -1.54 -0.93 -23.22
CA THR A 115 -2.94 -0.49 -23.25
C THR A 115 -3.45 -0.34 -21.83
N LEU A 116 -3.84 0.88 -21.45
CA LEU A 116 -4.40 1.15 -20.14
C LEU A 116 -5.92 1.10 -20.16
N GLU A 117 -6.48 0.16 -19.42
CA GLU A 117 -7.86 0.19 -18.98
C GLU A 117 -8.08 1.35 -17.98
N PRO A 118 -9.33 1.80 -17.77
CA PRO A 118 -9.66 2.65 -16.64
C PRO A 118 -9.16 2.05 -15.32
N LEU A 119 -8.34 2.80 -14.59
CA LEU A 119 -7.75 2.36 -13.32
C LEU A 119 -8.00 3.35 -12.20
N VAL A 120 -7.93 2.86 -10.97
CA VAL A 120 -7.92 3.66 -9.76
C VAL A 120 -6.48 3.91 -9.33
N LEU A 121 -6.07 5.17 -9.31
CA LEU A 121 -4.76 5.60 -8.83
C LEU A 121 -4.83 5.90 -7.33
N LEU A 122 -4.01 5.23 -6.53
CA LEU A 122 -4.01 5.37 -5.08
C LEU A 122 -2.66 5.86 -4.54
N GLY A 123 -2.74 6.60 -3.43
CA GLY A 123 -1.60 6.96 -2.58
C GLY A 123 -0.84 8.21 -3.00
N SER A 124 0.21 8.53 -2.23
CA SER A 124 0.88 9.83 -2.32
C SER A 124 1.61 10.06 -3.64
N GLY A 125 2.01 9.00 -4.35
CA GLY A 125 2.61 9.12 -5.69
C GLY A 125 1.64 9.63 -6.75
N ALA A 126 0.34 9.73 -6.46
CA ALA A 126 -0.67 10.23 -7.38
C ALA A 126 -0.44 11.67 -7.84
N HIS A 127 0.32 12.47 -7.08
CA HIS A 127 0.65 13.85 -7.47
C HIS A 127 1.57 13.91 -8.71
N TYR A 128 2.22 12.80 -9.08
CA TYR A 128 3.00 12.68 -10.32
C TYR A 128 2.13 12.34 -11.55
N SER A 129 0.80 12.30 -11.43
CA SER A 129 -0.09 11.88 -12.53
C SER A 129 0.06 12.72 -13.81
N SER A 130 0.38 14.02 -13.69
CA SER A 130 0.66 14.91 -14.82
C SER A 130 1.99 14.61 -15.53
N SER A 131 2.97 14.08 -14.78
CA SER A 131 4.27 13.63 -15.29
C SER A 131 4.22 12.21 -15.87
N CYS A 132 3.09 11.52 -15.75
CA CYS A 132 2.83 10.22 -16.37
C CYS A 132 1.92 10.41 -17.60
N PRO A 133 2.46 10.48 -18.83
CA PRO A 133 1.68 10.73 -20.04
C PRO A 133 0.52 9.75 -20.20
N HIS A 134 0.74 8.50 -19.78
CA HIS A 134 -0.20 7.41 -19.88
C HIS A 134 -1.32 7.44 -18.82
N LEU A 135 -1.11 8.07 -17.66
CA LEU A 135 -2.12 8.17 -16.59
C LEU A 135 -3.07 9.37 -16.75
N PHE A 136 -2.62 10.41 -17.46
CA PHE A 136 -3.38 11.64 -17.67
C PHE A 136 -4.67 11.41 -18.48
N ALA A 137 -4.64 10.50 -19.46
CA ALA A 137 -5.79 10.17 -20.30
C ALA A 137 -6.95 9.49 -19.54
N THR A 138 -6.64 8.83 -18.41
CA THR A 138 -7.59 8.05 -17.62
C THR A 138 -8.26 8.88 -16.52
N TRP A 139 -7.56 9.89 -15.98
CA TRP A 139 -8.02 10.75 -14.88
C TRP A 139 -9.22 11.65 -15.24
N LEU A 140 -9.28 12.18 -16.47
CA LEU A 140 -10.36 13.08 -16.92
C LEU A 140 -11.75 12.42 -16.95
N ARG A 141 -11.84 11.09 -16.96
CA ARG A 141 -13.14 10.38 -17.02
C ARG A 141 -13.81 10.20 -15.65
N TYR A 142 -13.06 10.36 -14.55
CA TYR A 142 -13.58 10.11 -13.19
C TYR A 142 -14.05 11.38 -12.46
N LEU A 143 -13.57 12.58 -12.84
CA LEU A 143 -14.03 13.86 -12.29
C LEU A 143 -15.34 14.38 -12.91
N MET A 144 -15.83 13.73 -13.98
CA MET A 144 -17.07 14.10 -14.68
C MET A 144 -18.25 13.17 -14.36
N ARG A 145 -18.20 12.42 -13.26
CA ARG A 145 -19.31 11.64 -12.70
C ARG A 145 -19.41 11.87 -11.22
#